data_AF-A0A665W8Z8-F1
#
_entry.id   AF-A0A665W8Z8-F1
#
_cell.length_a   1.000
_cell.length_b   1.000
_cell.length_c   1.000
_cell.angle_alpha   90.00
_cell.angle_beta   90.00
_cell.angle_gamma   90.00
#
_symmetry.space_group_name_H-M   'P 1'
#
loop_
_entity.id
_entity.type
_entity.pdbx_description
1 polymer ?
#
loop_
_entity_poly.entity_id
_entity_poly.type
_entity_poly.pdbx_seq_one_letter_code
_entity_poly.pdbx_strand_id
1 'polypeptide(L)' 'MSGPNVWSRSREKLRQFPEVFAQCAGEAAAYGKCVTATTKGRQELHKDLCVKEFEALKTCFTNAAKKRAK' A
#
# COMPACT_ATOMS: atom_id res chain seq x y z
N MET A 1 10.06 -6.91 -34.34
CA MET A 1 10.46 -6.69 -32.93
C MET A 1 9.23 -6.83 -32.05
N SER A 2 9.07 -7.96 -31.36
CA SER A 2 7.99 -8.12 -30.40
C SER A 2 8.31 -7.28 -29.17
N GLY A 3 7.54 -6.23 -28.93
CA GLY A 3 7.68 -5.42 -27.73
C GLY A 3 7.57 -6.27 -26.45
N PRO A 4 8.07 -5.78 -25.30
CA PRO A 4 8.00 -6.54 -24.06
C PRO A 4 6.55 -6.94 -23.78
N ASN A 5 6.32 -8.25 -23.63
CA ASN A 5 4.99 -8.80 -23.40
C ASN A 5 4.37 -8.17 -22.13
N VAL A 6 3.04 -8.12 -22.08
CA VAL A 6 2.30 -7.44 -20.99
C VAL A 6 2.77 -7.93 -19.61
N TRP A 7 3.14 -9.20 -19.52
CA TRP A 7 3.61 -9.86 -18.31
C TRP A 7 4.98 -9.34 -17.81
N SER A 8 5.93 -9.03 -18.70
CA SER A 8 7.21 -8.43 -18.31
C SER A 8 7.04 -6.99 -17.82
N ARG A 9 6.15 -6.21 -18.44
CA ARG A 9 5.86 -4.83 -18.04
C ARG A 9 5.18 -4.75 -16.66
N SER A 10 4.21 -5.62 -16.41
CA SER A 10 3.52 -5.66 -15.11
C SER A 10 4.46 -6.07 -13.97
N ARG A 11 5.36 -7.04 -14.21
CA ARG A 11 6.36 -7.42 -13.21
C ARG A 11 7.35 -6.31 -12.89
N GLU A 12 7.76 -5.55 -13.89
CA GLU A 12 8.67 -4.41 -13.67
C GLU A 12 8.02 -3.33 -12.80
N LYS A 13 6.72 -3.06 -12.99
CA LYS A 13 5.97 -2.14 -12.11
C LYS A 13 5.86 -2.66 -10.67
N LEU A 14 5.63 -3.97 -10.49
CA LEU A 14 5.55 -4.57 -9.16
C LEU A 14 6.90 -4.53 -8.42
N ARG A 15 8.04 -4.57 -9.12
CA ARG A 15 9.36 -4.42 -8.50
C ARG A 15 9.56 -3.06 -7.83
N GLN A 16 8.88 -2.02 -8.33
CA GLN A 16 8.93 -0.67 -7.75
C GLN A 16 8.00 -0.51 -6.54
N PHE A 17 7.11 -1.46 -6.30
CA PHE A 17 6.12 -1.39 -5.23
C PHE A 17 6.74 -1.13 -3.84
N PRO A 18 7.80 -1.85 -3.41
CA PRO A 18 8.38 -1.64 -2.08
C PRO A 18 8.95 -0.24 -1.92
N GLU A 19 9.55 0.31 -2.97
CA GLU A 19 10.14 1.65 -2.94
C GLU A 19 9.07 2.74 -2.89
N VAL A 20 7.98 2.58 -3.65
CA VAL A 20 6.81 3.47 -3.58
C VAL A 20 6.15 3.38 -2.20
N PHE A 21 6.03 2.18 -1.66
CA PHE A 21 5.41 1.94 -0.36
C PHE A 21 6.23 2.56 0.79
N ALA A 22 7.56 2.48 0.71
CA ALA A 22 8.45 3.06 1.70
C ALA A 22 8.30 4.58 1.86
N GLN A 23 7.85 5.30 0.83
CA GLN A 23 7.57 6.74 0.91
C GLN A 23 6.40 7.08 1.85
N CYS A 24 5.52 6.10 2.13
CA CYS A 24 4.33 6.24 2.96
C CYS A 24 4.49 5.52 4.32
N ALA A 25 5.73 5.37 4.80
CA ALA A 25 6.03 4.61 6.01
C ALA A 25 5.31 5.13 7.27
N GLY A 26 5.07 6.45 7.36
CA GLY A 26 4.36 7.06 8.48
C GLY A 26 2.89 6.63 8.54
N GLU A 27 2.19 6.76 7.42
CA GLU A 27 0.79 6.33 7.28
C GLU A 27 0.66 4.80 7.42
N ALA A 28 1.62 4.05 6.89
CA ALA A 28 1.68 2.60 7.03
C ALA A 28 1.81 2.17 8.49
N ALA A 29 2.70 2.84 9.25
CA ALA A 29 2.87 2.58 10.68
C ALA A 29 1.62 2.96 11.48
N ALA A 30 0.95 4.06 11.15
CA ALA A 30 -0.31 4.45 11.80
C ALA A 30 -1.41 3.40 11.57
N TYR A 31 -1.58 2.94 10.33
CA TYR A 31 -2.53 1.87 9.99
C TYR A 31 -2.21 0.56 10.72
N GLY A 32 -0.95 0.13 10.68
CA GLY A 32 -0.50 -1.09 11.39
C GLY A 32 -0.72 -1.02 12.90
N LYS A 33 -0.52 0.15 13.53
CA LYS A 33 -0.82 0.36 14.95
C LYS A 33 -2.31 0.19 15.24
N CYS A 34 -3.19 0.75 14.41
CA CYS A 34 -4.64 0.58 14.56
C CYS A 34 -5.06 -0.90 14.43
N VAL A 35 -4.58 -1.59 13.38
CA VAL A 35 -4.87 -3.02 13.16
C VAL A 35 -4.37 -3.85 14.34
N THR A 36 -3.14 -3.60 14.81
CA THR A 36 -2.58 -4.32 15.95
C THR A 36 -3.41 -4.05 17.20
N ALA A 37 -3.76 -2.78 17.48
CA ALA A 37 -4.56 -2.43 18.66
C ALA A 37 -5.96 -3.06 18.65
N THR A 38 -6.60 -3.17 17.48
CA THR A 38 -7.93 -3.77 17.32
C THR A 38 -7.93 -5.29 17.35
N THR A 39 -6.78 -5.91 17.04
CA THR A 39 -6.59 -7.37 17.08
C THR A 39 -5.82 -7.83 18.33
N LYS A 40 -5.57 -6.94 19.30
CA LYS A 40 -5.01 -7.33 20.60
C LYS A 40 -6.01 -8.25 21.32
N GLY A 41 -5.80 -9.57 21.21
CA GLY A 41 -6.63 -10.60 21.85
C GLY A 41 -7.18 -11.61 20.84
N ARG A 42 -8.37 -12.16 21.12
CA ARG A 42 -9.14 -13.04 20.19
C ARG A 42 -10.18 -12.27 19.36
N GLN A 43 -10.13 -10.93 19.37
CA GLN A 43 -11.04 -10.11 18.58
C GLN A 43 -10.62 -10.13 17.12
N GLU A 44 -11.57 -10.47 16.25
CA GLU A 44 -11.37 -10.44 14.81
C GLU A 44 -11.41 -9.00 14.28
N LEU A 45 -10.64 -8.76 13.23
CA LEU A 45 -10.68 -7.48 12.53
C LEU A 45 -11.97 -7.39 11.70
N HIS A 46 -12.80 -6.40 11.98
CA HIS A 46 -13.98 -6.09 11.17
C HIS A 46 -13.70 -4.99 10.15
N LYS A 47 -14.54 -4.95 9.11
CA LYS A 47 -14.47 -3.93 8.06
C LYS A 47 -14.56 -2.53 8.68
N ASP A 48 -13.78 -1.60 8.11
CA ASP A 48 -13.77 -0.17 8.43
C ASP A 48 -13.28 0.25 9.84
N LEU A 49 -12.83 -0.68 10.69
CA LEU A 49 -12.31 -0.33 12.03
C LEU A 49 -11.12 0.64 11.99
N CYS A 50 -10.27 0.53 10.97
CA CYS A 50 -9.10 1.39 10.74
C CYS A 50 -9.21 2.16 9.42
N VAL A 51 -10.44 2.53 9.02
CA VAL A 51 -10.71 3.14 7.71
C VAL A 51 -9.98 4.47 7.52
N LYS A 52 -9.87 5.27 8.57
CA LYS A 52 -9.22 6.59 8.51
C LYS A 52 -7.74 6.47 8.18
N GLU A 53 -7.04 5.58 8.88
CA GLU A 53 -5.62 5.31 8.68
C GLU A 53 -5.39 4.63 7.33
N PHE A 54 -6.29 3.73 6.93
CA PHE A 54 -6.25 3.07 5.63
C PHE A 54 -6.40 4.07 4.48
N GLU A 55 -7.37 5.00 4.56
CA GLU A 55 -7.59 6.02 3.54
C GLU A 55 -6.40 6.97 3.42
N ALA A 56 -5.76 7.35 4.53
CA ALA A 56 -4.53 8.14 4.52
C ALA A 56 -3.39 7.39 3.80
N LEU A 57 -3.16 6.12 4.16
CA LEU A 57 -2.15 5.28 3.52
C LEU A 57 -2.42 5.08 2.02
N LYS A 58 -3.67 4.77 1.66
CA LYS A 58 -4.10 4.59 0.27
C LYS A 58 -3.88 5.86 -0.55
N THR A 59 -4.19 7.01 0.02
CA THR A 59 -4.02 8.31 -0.64
C THR A 59 -2.53 8.60 -0.88
N CYS A 60 -1.69 8.41 0.14
CA CYS A 60 -0.24 8.56 -0.01
C CYS A 60 0.30 7.63 -1.10
N PHE A 61 -0.03 6.33 -1.04
CA PHE A 61 0.49 5.33 -1.95
C PHE A 61 0.06 5.59 -3.40
N THR A 62 -1.21 5.96 -3.62
CA THR A 62 -1.73 6.28 -4.96
C THR A 62 -1.03 7.49 -5.54
N ASN A 63 -0.73 8.51 -4.72
CA ASN A 63 0.00 9.70 -5.16
C ASN A 63 1.47 9.38 -5.46
N ALA A 64 2.13 8.59 -4.63
CA ALA A 64 3.51 8.14 -4.84
C ALA A 64 3.63 7.28 -6.11
N ALA A 65 2.70 6.35 -6.33
CA ALA A 65 2.66 5.52 -7.54
C ALA A 65 2.47 6.36 -8.81
N LYS A 66 1.57 7.36 -8.79
CA LYS A 66 1.38 8.29 -9.91
C LYS A 66 2.65 9.09 -10.24
N LYS A 67 3.44 9.48 -9.23
CA LYS A 67 4.71 10.20 -9.43
C LYS A 67 5.77 9.32 -10.10
N ARG A 68 5.80 8.01 -9.81
CA ARG A 68 6.74 7.04 -10.39
C ARG A 68 6.32 6.49 -11.77
N ALA A 69 5.04 6.59 -12.11
CA ALA A 69 4.51 6.14 -13.40
C ALA A 69 4.65 7.18 -14.54
N LYS A 70 5.11 8.40 -14.23
CA LYS A 70 5.58 9.39 -15.20
C LYS A 70 6.99 9.06 -15.64
#